data_AF-A0A938U5R7-F1
#
_entry.id   AF-A0A938U5R7-F1
#
_cell.length_a   1.000
_cell.length_b   1.000
_cell.length_c   1.000
_cell.angle_alpha   90.00
_cell.angle_beta   90.00
_cell.angle_gamma   90.00
#
_symmetry.space_group_name_H-M   'P 1'
#
loop_
_entity.id
_entity.type
_entity.pdbx_description
1 polymer ?
#
loop_
_entity_poly.entity_id
_entity_poly.type
_entity_poly.pdbx_seq_one_letter_code
_entity_poly.pdbx_strand_id
1 'polypeptide(L)'
;TVSAGSGAARVFTPTPNAAGVSCFRYAVSDGREQATGRVVVTVAAVNDAPTTSPVTATLEERESVTLELPGADVDGDPLTFTLVSSPVLGTATLVGRRLTYVAAAQAEGVDRLAFTVSDGTLLATATATFTVAAVDDPPALSPTTITLAEGQTGSAALTAVDPDTDTLTFAVVTQGTRGTATLVDVTPTTARLIYAPRTADENGDDVVQVSVSDGSSTVTLDVPVTITPENDAPAAVAQRLTVAEDGALAITLTGDDVDGDALTFTVVSGPSRGALTGSGAGLRYAPAADFFGDDAFTFTVDDGTATSAPATVTLTVTPVNDAPVITAPASFSARLREPAAIPVRVVDVDDAPTVTVTGLAGATYAADADPPALAFTPDLAALGGATLRIVASDGRESAAAEVAVTVGFDDIDEDGVPDLVESDLGLDTTTRDSDGDTIADFEELVSLLAPANTDRGADIDALDDDSDGDGVTDADEAGDGDLDTPAIDTDDDGTPDYRDTDSDNDGVDDNVDNCRLSANADQADNDADGTGNVCDDTPGEGEGEGEGEGEGEGEGEGEGEGEGEGEGE
;
A
#
# COMPACT_ATOMS: atom_id res chain seq x y z
N THR A 1 -1.79 80.11 107.88
CA THR A 1 -0.84 80.77 108.80
C THR A 1 -1.49 81.97 109.44
N VAL A 2 -1.11 82.35 110.67
CA VAL A 2 -1.62 83.55 111.37
C VAL A 2 -0.49 84.55 111.54
N SER A 3 -0.66 85.77 111.05
CA SER A 3 0.34 86.85 111.13
C SER A 3 -0.23 88.08 111.86
N ALA A 4 0.66 88.97 112.32
CA ALA A 4 0.27 90.20 113.01
C ALA A 4 -0.31 91.24 112.04
N GLY A 5 -1.47 91.83 112.38
CA GLY A 5 -2.05 92.98 111.69
C GLY A 5 -1.79 94.30 112.45
N SER A 6 -2.43 95.40 112.02
CA SER A 6 -2.32 96.69 112.72
C SER A 6 -3.05 96.66 114.08
N GLY A 7 -2.40 97.17 115.13
CA GLY A 7 -2.93 97.16 116.49
C GLY A 7 -3.20 95.75 117.02
N ALA A 8 -4.41 95.50 117.51
CA ALA A 8 -4.83 94.20 118.03
C ALA A 8 -5.26 93.19 116.95
N ALA A 9 -5.27 93.56 115.65
CA ALA A 9 -5.73 92.68 114.58
C ALA A 9 -4.76 91.51 114.30
N ARG A 10 -5.31 90.38 113.84
CA ARG A 10 -4.56 89.22 113.36
C ARG A 10 -5.11 88.80 111.99
N VAL A 11 -4.23 88.46 111.07
CA VAL A 11 -4.61 88.01 109.71
C VAL A 11 -4.43 86.50 109.63
N PHE A 12 -5.48 85.79 109.23
CA PHE A 12 -5.43 84.36 108.92
C PHE A 12 -5.38 84.19 107.40
N THR A 13 -4.34 83.54 106.90
CA THR A 13 -4.22 83.17 105.49
C THR A 13 -4.27 81.65 105.39
N PRO A 14 -5.34 81.04 104.83
CA PRO A 14 -5.34 79.61 104.56
C PRO A 14 -4.25 79.26 103.55
N THR A 15 -3.71 78.04 103.60
CA THR A 15 -2.91 77.54 102.48
C THR A 15 -3.82 77.42 101.25
N PRO A 16 -3.30 77.58 100.02
CA PRO A 16 -4.08 77.30 98.82
C PRO A 16 -4.78 75.94 98.93
N ASN A 17 -6.06 75.89 98.54
CA ASN A 17 -6.92 74.71 98.50
C ASN A 17 -7.17 74.07 99.89
N ALA A 18 -7.01 74.84 100.98
CA ALA A 18 -7.38 74.37 102.32
C ALA A 18 -8.84 74.68 102.66
N ALA A 19 -9.63 73.65 102.94
CA ALA A 19 -10.98 73.75 103.47
C ALA A 19 -11.09 73.19 104.90
N GLY A 20 -12.11 73.63 105.63
CA GLY A 20 -12.45 73.09 106.95
C GLY A 20 -12.11 74.02 108.12
N VAL A 21 -12.03 73.43 109.32
CA VAL A 21 -11.93 74.19 110.57
C VAL A 21 -10.47 74.26 111.03
N SER A 22 -9.93 75.47 111.04
CA SER A 22 -8.67 75.76 111.71
C SER A 22 -8.93 76.47 113.03
N CYS A 23 -8.03 76.30 113.99
CA CYS A 23 -8.14 77.05 115.23
C CYS A 23 -6.78 77.54 115.68
N PHE A 24 -6.77 78.71 116.29
CA PHE A 24 -5.62 79.23 117.00
C PHE A 24 -6.06 79.77 118.35
N ARG A 25 -5.16 79.67 119.33
CA ARG A 25 -5.36 80.24 120.66
C ARG A 25 -4.70 81.61 120.70
N TYR A 26 -5.30 82.53 121.44
CA TYR A 26 -4.70 83.81 121.77
C TYR A 26 -4.78 84.02 123.27
N ALA A 27 -3.86 84.83 123.81
CA ALA A 27 -3.88 85.26 125.20
C ALA A 27 -3.95 86.78 125.23
N VAL A 28 -4.78 87.33 126.11
CA VAL A 28 -4.80 88.75 126.46
C VAL A 28 -4.36 88.89 127.91
N SER A 29 -3.45 89.83 128.15
CA SER A 29 -2.81 90.08 129.44
C SER A 29 -2.97 91.55 129.80
N ASP A 30 -3.26 91.85 131.06
CA ASP A 30 -3.19 93.22 131.60
C ASP A 30 -1.79 93.57 132.16
N GLY A 31 -0.84 92.64 132.02
CA GLY A 31 0.52 92.75 132.55
C GLY A 31 0.71 92.10 133.93
N ARG A 32 -0.36 91.56 134.55
CA ARG A 32 -0.28 90.78 135.80
C ARG A 32 -1.01 89.43 135.71
N GLU A 33 -2.11 89.36 134.96
CA GLU A 33 -2.91 88.13 134.76
C GLU A 33 -3.23 87.92 133.27
N GLN A 34 -3.36 86.65 132.85
CA GLN A 34 -3.65 86.27 131.47
C GLN A 34 -4.96 85.51 131.35
N ALA A 35 -5.77 85.90 130.36
CA ALA A 35 -6.92 85.13 129.89
C ALA A 35 -6.67 84.62 128.48
N THR A 36 -6.95 83.35 128.23
CA THR A 36 -6.81 82.75 126.89
C THR A 36 -8.16 82.58 126.21
N GLY A 37 -8.25 82.98 124.95
CA GLY A 37 -9.38 82.71 124.07
C GLY A 37 -8.98 81.78 122.93
N ARG A 38 -9.98 81.18 122.28
CA ARG A 38 -9.80 80.37 121.07
C ARG A 38 -10.56 81.02 119.93
N VAL A 39 -9.87 81.28 118.83
CA VAL A 39 -10.51 81.65 117.57
C VAL A 39 -10.61 80.39 116.73
N VAL A 40 -11.83 80.12 116.27
CA VAL A 40 -12.12 79.08 115.30
C VAL A 40 -12.36 79.80 113.98
N VAL A 41 -11.54 79.49 112.97
CA VAL A 41 -11.70 79.99 111.62
C VAL A 41 -12.20 78.84 110.77
N THR A 42 -13.40 78.98 110.22
CA THR A 42 -13.93 78.06 109.23
C THR A 42 -13.60 78.62 107.85
N VAL A 43 -12.81 77.89 107.08
CA VAL A 43 -12.56 78.18 105.67
C VAL A 43 -13.60 77.42 104.87
N ALA A 44 -14.48 78.14 104.17
CA ALA A 44 -15.45 77.52 103.29
C ALA A 44 -14.71 76.83 102.15
N ALA A 45 -15.14 75.61 101.80
CA ALA A 45 -14.71 74.97 100.56
C ALA A 45 -15.22 75.80 99.38
N VAL A 46 -14.36 76.01 98.40
CA VAL A 46 -14.71 76.56 97.09
C VAL A 46 -14.34 75.46 96.11
N ASN A 47 -15.31 75.04 95.30
CA ASN A 47 -15.11 73.97 94.32
C ASN A 47 -14.07 74.41 93.28
N ASP A 48 -12.91 73.79 93.30
CA ASP A 48 -11.86 73.92 92.28
C ASP A 48 -12.19 73.00 91.10
N ALA A 49 -11.78 73.38 89.88
CA ALA A 49 -12.02 72.53 88.72
C ALA A 49 -11.12 71.28 88.77
N PRO A 50 -11.60 70.13 88.24
CA PRO A 50 -10.77 68.95 88.14
C PRO A 50 -9.59 69.20 87.18
N THR A 51 -8.52 68.44 87.35
CA THR A 51 -7.36 68.45 86.45
C THR A 51 -7.29 67.16 85.65
N THR A 52 -6.90 67.26 84.38
CA THR A 52 -6.67 66.11 83.50
C THR A 52 -5.51 66.39 82.56
N SER A 53 -5.00 65.35 81.90
CA SER A 53 -3.87 65.44 80.97
C SER A 53 -4.13 64.55 79.75
N PRO A 54 -3.51 64.86 78.59
CA PRO A 54 -3.63 64.02 77.41
C PRO A 54 -3.10 62.61 77.65
N VAL A 55 -3.71 61.64 76.97
CA VAL A 55 -3.22 60.25 76.91
C VAL A 55 -2.91 59.87 75.49
N THR A 56 -1.93 58.97 75.32
CA THR A 56 -1.52 58.48 74.01
C THR A 56 -1.40 56.97 74.02
N ALA A 57 -1.75 56.32 72.92
CA ALA A 57 -1.50 54.89 72.71
C ALA A 57 -1.09 54.60 71.26
N THR A 58 -0.35 53.52 71.09
CA THR A 58 0.03 52.95 69.80
C THR A 58 -0.52 51.54 69.72
N LEU A 59 -1.10 51.19 68.57
CA LEU A 59 -1.64 49.86 68.29
C LEU A 59 -1.57 49.59 66.79
N GLU A 60 -1.69 48.33 66.41
CA GLU A 60 -1.88 47.96 65.01
C GLU A 60 -3.37 48.08 64.62
N GLU A 61 -3.65 48.13 63.32
CA GLU A 61 -5.02 48.06 62.86
C GLU A 61 -5.72 46.76 63.31
N ARG A 62 -7.06 46.78 63.39
CA ARG A 62 -7.89 45.67 63.93
C ARG A 62 -7.63 45.28 65.39
N GLU A 63 -6.67 45.92 66.06
CA GLU A 63 -6.44 45.72 67.49
C GLU A 63 -7.31 46.65 68.34
N SER A 64 -7.26 46.40 69.66
CA SER A 64 -7.89 47.25 70.65
C SER A 64 -6.93 47.59 71.79
N VAL A 65 -7.06 48.80 72.33
CA VAL A 65 -6.30 49.26 73.48
C VAL A 65 -7.23 49.84 74.53
N THR A 66 -6.95 49.55 75.80
CA THR A 66 -7.68 50.11 76.94
C THR A 66 -6.79 51.04 77.74
N LEU A 67 -7.24 52.29 77.93
CA LEU A 67 -6.56 53.32 78.72
C LEU A 67 -7.40 53.73 79.93
N GLU A 68 -6.75 54.08 81.02
CA GLU A 68 -7.39 54.79 82.13
C GLU A 68 -7.20 56.29 81.97
N LEU A 69 -8.30 57.04 81.90
CA LEU A 69 -8.25 58.49 81.73
C LEU A 69 -7.82 59.17 83.04
N PRO A 70 -6.77 60.02 83.00
CA PRO A 70 -6.27 60.70 84.19
C PRO A 70 -7.26 61.77 84.62
N GLY A 71 -7.54 61.85 85.91
CA GLY A 71 -8.39 62.87 86.50
C GLY A 71 -8.11 62.96 87.99
N ALA A 72 -7.89 64.18 88.49
CA ALA A 72 -7.74 64.44 89.91
C ALA A 72 -8.47 65.71 90.31
N ASP A 73 -9.07 65.67 91.49
CA ASP A 73 -9.77 66.79 92.11
C ASP A 73 -9.17 67.05 93.48
N VAL A 74 -8.91 68.32 93.81
CA VAL A 74 -8.28 68.67 95.09
C VAL A 74 -9.27 68.70 96.24
N ASP A 75 -10.56 68.93 95.95
CA ASP A 75 -11.64 68.90 96.93
C ASP A 75 -12.11 67.46 97.21
N GLY A 76 -11.75 66.53 96.32
CA GLY A 76 -12.03 65.10 96.46
C GLY A 76 -13.41 64.72 95.93
N ASP A 77 -14.02 65.59 95.11
CA ASP A 77 -15.32 65.35 94.52
C ASP A 77 -15.30 64.17 93.53
N PRO A 78 -16.41 63.38 93.44
CA PRO A 78 -16.48 62.26 92.51
C PRO A 78 -16.39 62.69 91.05
N LEU A 79 -15.44 62.12 90.32
CA LEU A 79 -15.20 62.48 88.92
C LEU A 79 -16.04 61.67 87.93
N THR A 80 -16.69 62.38 87.01
CA THR A 80 -17.38 61.81 85.85
C THR A 80 -16.61 62.11 84.56
N PHE A 81 -16.48 61.10 83.69
CA PHE A 81 -15.77 61.21 82.42
C PHE A 81 -16.76 61.08 81.26
N THR A 82 -16.63 61.92 80.24
CA THR A 82 -17.48 61.88 79.05
C THR A 82 -16.66 62.12 77.78
N LEU A 83 -17.03 61.44 76.69
CA LEU A 83 -16.47 61.70 75.38
C LEU A 83 -17.16 62.90 74.75
N VAL A 84 -16.37 63.81 74.17
CA VAL A 84 -16.84 65.03 73.50
C VAL A 84 -16.86 64.86 71.98
N SER A 85 -15.98 64.02 71.45
CA SER A 85 -15.94 63.66 70.03
C SER A 85 -15.72 62.16 69.85
N SER A 86 -16.13 61.65 68.69
CA SER A 86 -15.80 60.29 68.27
C SER A 86 -14.49 60.26 67.49
N PRO A 87 -13.74 59.14 67.56
CA PRO A 87 -12.63 58.86 66.63
C PRO A 87 -13.11 58.73 65.17
N VAL A 88 -12.17 58.88 64.22
CA VAL A 88 -12.42 58.75 62.77
C VAL A 88 -11.95 57.40 62.20
N LEU A 89 -10.83 56.87 62.70
CA LEU A 89 -10.15 55.66 62.22
C LEU A 89 -10.54 54.41 63.03
N GLY A 90 -11.51 54.52 63.92
CA GLY A 90 -11.93 53.44 64.79
C GLY A 90 -13.19 53.74 65.58
N THR A 91 -13.40 52.96 66.64
CA THR A 91 -14.51 53.14 67.57
C THR A 91 -13.99 53.25 69.00
N ALA A 92 -14.68 54.02 69.84
CA ALA A 92 -14.31 54.20 71.24
C ALA A 92 -15.51 54.00 72.17
N THR A 93 -15.28 53.28 73.27
CA THR A 93 -16.27 53.05 74.33
C THR A 93 -15.68 53.47 75.67
N LEU A 94 -16.42 54.28 76.44
CA LEU A 94 -16.01 54.76 77.76
C LEU A 94 -16.92 54.16 78.84
N VAL A 95 -16.35 53.43 79.80
CA VAL A 95 -17.05 52.90 80.98
C VAL A 95 -16.34 53.38 82.24
N GLY A 96 -16.98 54.29 82.98
CA GLY A 96 -16.33 55.00 84.09
C GLY A 96 -15.16 55.84 83.55
N ARG A 97 -13.94 55.55 84.01
CA ARG A 97 -12.70 56.19 83.50
C ARG A 97 -11.90 55.33 82.51
N ARG A 98 -12.41 54.14 82.16
CA ARG A 98 -11.74 53.21 81.23
C ARG A 98 -12.23 53.45 79.81
N LEU A 99 -11.33 53.96 78.98
CA LEU A 99 -11.54 54.18 77.55
C LEU A 99 -10.99 52.97 76.78
N THR A 100 -11.85 52.26 76.06
CA THR A 100 -11.45 51.22 75.10
C THR A 100 -11.56 51.78 73.70
N TYR A 101 -10.47 51.74 72.94
CA TYR A 101 -10.42 52.12 71.53
C TYR A 101 -10.16 50.86 70.69
N VAL A 102 -10.89 50.71 69.59
CA VAL A 102 -10.74 49.62 68.61
C VAL A 102 -10.46 50.26 67.25
N ALA A 103 -9.29 50.00 66.68
CA ALA A 103 -8.96 50.46 65.33
C ALA A 103 -9.83 49.73 64.30
N ALA A 104 -10.29 50.44 63.26
CA ALA A 104 -10.95 49.79 62.14
C ALA A 104 -9.93 48.94 61.34
N ALA A 105 -10.41 48.08 60.45
CA ALA A 105 -9.55 47.46 59.44
C ALA A 105 -9.12 48.54 58.43
N GLN A 106 -7.92 48.40 57.86
CA GLN A 106 -7.32 49.34 56.89
C GLN A 106 -7.13 50.75 57.48
N ALA A 107 -6.95 50.84 58.79
CA ALA A 107 -6.85 52.11 59.51
C ALA A 107 -5.38 52.48 59.71
N GLU A 108 -4.93 53.57 59.09
CA GLU A 108 -3.56 54.06 59.25
C GLU A 108 -3.51 55.51 59.76
N GLY A 109 -2.58 55.76 60.68
CA GLY A 109 -2.17 57.11 61.06
C GLY A 109 -2.66 57.52 62.44
N VAL A 110 -2.86 58.83 62.63
CA VAL A 110 -3.18 59.39 63.96
C VAL A 110 -4.66 59.68 64.06
N ASP A 111 -5.33 59.03 65.02
CA ASP A 111 -6.70 59.30 65.40
C ASP A 111 -6.76 60.05 66.74
N ARG A 112 -7.83 60.85 66.94
CA ARG A 112 -7.99 61.68 68.14
C ARG A 112 -9.44 61.75 68.57
N LEU A 113 -9.63 61.75 69.88
CA LEU A 113 -10.89 62.12 70.50
C LEU A 113 -10.66 63.04 71.70
N ALA A 114 -11.62 63.93 71.96
CA ALA A 114 -11.63 64.78 73.13
C ALA A 114 -12.50 64.16 74.23
N PHE A 115 -12.09 64.28 75.48
CA PHE A 115 -12.87 63.88 76.65
C PHE A 115 -12.86 64.99 77.70
N THR A 116 -13.90 65.02 78.52
CA THR A 116 -14.01 65.92 79.66
C THR A 116 -14.06 65.14 80.97
N VAL A 117 -13.50 65.74 82.00
CA VAL A 117 -13.57 65.28 83.40
C VAL A 117 -14.34 66.34 84.19
N SER A 118 -15.36 65.94 84.94
CA SER A 118 -16.20 66.84 85.73
C SER A 118 -16.33 66.40 87.18
N ASP A 119 -16.33 67.36 88.11
CA ASP A 119 -16.72 67.19 89.52
C ASP A 119 -18.25 67.31 89.74
N GLY A 120 -19.02 67.58 88.68
CA GLY A 120 -20.46 67.83 88.72
C GLY A 120 -20.86 69.30 88.50
N THR A 121 -19.90 70.24 88.54
CA THR A 121 -20.12 71.67 88.29
C THR A 121 -19.08 72.31 87.36
N LEU A 122 -17.81 71.96 87.50
CA LEU A 122 -16.72 72.43 86.66
C LEU A 122 -16.17 71.29 85.79
N LEU A 123 -15.46 71.66 84.73
CA LEU A 123 -15.00 70.75 83.68
C LEU A 123 -13.54 71.05 83.33
N ALA A 124 -12.78 69.99 83.07
CA ALA A 124 -11.51 70.06 82.36
C ALA A 124 -11.51 69.14 81.15
N THR A 125 -10.87 69.57 80.07
CA THR A 125 -10.84 68.86 78.79
C THR A 125 -9.43 68.39 78.48
N ALA A 126 -9.31 67.17 77.96
CA ALA A 126 -8.07 66.65 77.40
C ALA A 126 -8.37 65.81 76.14
N THR A 127 -7.30 65.37 75.48
CA THR A 127 -7.36 64.60 74.24
C THR A 127 -6.76 63.22 74.47
N ALA A 128 -7.42 62.18 73.97
CA ALA A 128 -6.81 60.89 73.75
C ALA A 128 -6.34 60.82 72.29
N THR A 129 -5.06 60.51 72.06
CA THR A 129 -4.47 60.36 70.74
C THR A 129 -4.05 58.91 70.53
N PHE A 130 -4.45 58.32 69.41
CA PHE A 130 -4.10 56.96 69.03
C PHE A 130 -3.25 57.04 67.75
N THR A 131 -2.11 56.36 67.72
CA THR A 131 -1.36 56.15 66.49
C THR A 131 -1.57 54.71 66.06
N VAL A 132 -2.29 54.50 64.97
CA VAL A 132 -2.58 53.19 64.38
C VAL A 132 -1.53 52.91 63.31
N ALA A 133 -0.81 51.80 63.45
CA ALA A 133 0.09 51.29 62.41
C ALA A 133 -0.70 50.38 61.45
N ALA A 134 -0.48 50.55 60.14
CA ALA A 134 -0.98 49.63 59.13
C ALA A 134 -0.29 48.27 59.27
N VAL A 135 -1.01 47.21 58.93
CA VAL A 135 -0.51 45.84 58.85
C VAL A 135 -0.80 45.35 57.45
N ASP A 136 0.24 44.85 56.78
CA ASP A 136 0.20 44.26 55.44
C ASP A 136 -0.81 43.09 55.39
N ASP A 137 -1.87 43.25 54.58
CA ASP A 137 -2.87 42.26 54.27
C ASP A 137 -2.52 41.53 52.97
N PRO A 138 -2.71 40.20 52.90
CA PRO A 138 -2.38 39.45 51.69
C PRO A 138 -3.32 39.80 50.50
N PRO A 139 -2.81 39.75 49.26
CA PRO A 139 -3.60 39.99 48.06
C PRO A 139 -4.62 38.87 47.82
N ALA A 140 -5.70 39.19 47.09
CA ALA A 140 -6.72 38.24 46.69
C ALA A 140 -6.81 38.08 45.16
N LEU A 141 -6.70 36.85 44.66
CA LEU A 141 -6.90 36.48 43.25
C LEU A 141 -8.35 36.07 42.98
N SER A 142 -8.93 36.56 41.88
CA SER A 142 -10.25 36.10 41.41
C SER A 142 -10.12 34.74 40.69
N PRO A 143 -11.02 33.77 40.94
CA PRO A 143 -10.99 32.48 40.26
C PRO A 143 -11.28 32.63 38.76
N THR A 144 -10.66 31.80 37.94
CA THR A 144 -10.84 31.78 36.49
C THR A 144 -10.61 30.37 35.92
N THR A 145 -11.04 30.14 34.68
CA THR A 145 -10.89 28.86 33.97
C THR A 145 -10.54 29.12 32.50
N ILE A 146 -9.88 28.17 31.85
CA ILE A 146 -9.65 28.19 30.40
C ILE A 146 -10.36 26.99 29.77
N THR A 147 -11.09 27.23 28.68
CA THR A 147 -11.60 26.18 27.80
C THR A 147 -11.15 26.48 26.37
N LEU A 148 -10.61 25.48 25.69
CA LEU A 148 -10.10 25.58 24.33
C LEU A 148 -10.29 24.24 23.61
N ALA A 149 -10.34 24.27 22.28
CA ALA A 149 -10.15 23.08 21.47
C ALA A 149 -8.68 22.68 21.43
N GLU A 150 -8.40 21.40 21.17
CA GLU A 150 -7.03 20.96 20.90
C GLU A 150 -6.46 21.65 19.65
N GLY A 151 -5.13 21.70 19.56
CA GLY A 151 -4.41 22.47 18.53
C GLY A 151 -4.54 24.00 18.62
N GLN A 152 -5.41 24.54 19.48
CA GLN A 152 -5.63 25.98 19.65
C GLN A 152 -4.93 26.54 20.88
N THR A 153 -4.93 27.87 21.02
CA THR A 153 -4.47 28.55 22.24
C THR A 153 -5.65 29.13 23.00
N GLY A 154 -5.65 28.94 24.31
CA GLY A 154 -6.67 29.45 25.23
C GLY A 154 -6.16 30.66 26.01
N SER A 155 -7.08 31.45 26.58
CA SER A 155 -6.68 32.53 27.47
C SER A 155 -7.71 32.85 28.54
N ALA A 156 -7.23 33.31 29.69
CA ALA A 156 -8.06 33.85 30.77
C ALA A 156 -7.49 35.17 31.30
N ALA A 157 -8.36 36.08 31.70
CA ALA A 157 -7.97 37.25 32.47
C ALA A 157 -7.76 36.86 33.94
N LEU A 158 -6.68 37.38 34.54
CA LEU A 158 -6.40 37.33 35.96
C LEU A 158 -6.61 38.73 36.53
N THR A 159 -7.36 38.81 37.62
CA THR A 159 -7.61 40.05 38.36
C THR A 159 -7.33 39.82 39.83
N ALA A 160 -6.53 40.69 40.43
CA ALA A 160 -6.22 40.67 41.84
C ALA A 160 -6.51 42.02 42.49
N VAL A 161 -6.80 41.99 43.78
CA VAL A 161 -6.98 43.18 44.61
C VAL A 161 -6.14 43.06 45.87
N ASP A 162 -5.69 44.20 46.35
CA ASP A 162 -4.90 44.31 47.56
C ASP A 162 -5.47 45.44 48.44
N PRO A 163 -5.81 45.17 49.72
CA PRO A 163 -6.27 46.17 50.67
C PRO A 163 -5.36 47.38 50.87
N ASP A 164 -4.04 47.15 50.86
CA ASP A 164 -3.02 48.15 51.19
C ASP A 164 -2.51 48.89 49.94
N THR A 165 -3.11 48.58 48.78
CA THR A 165 -2.79 49.17 47.47
C THR A 165 -1.36 48.90 47.01
N ASP A 166 -0.77 47.82 47.52
CA ASP A 166 0.55 47.38 47.13
C ASP A 166 0.64 47.03 45.64
N THR A 167 1.86 47.14 45.10
CA THR A 167 2.12 46.77 43.72
C THR A 167 2.18 45.25 43.58
N LEU A 168 1.24 44.67 42.84
CA LEU A 168 1.17 43.22 42.71
C LEU A 168 2.06 42.68 41.60
N THR A 169 2.64 41.52 41.85
CA THR A 169 3.45 40.75 40.92
C THR A 169 2.82 39.39 40.66
N PHE A 170 2.62 39.06 39.38
CA PHE A 170 2.05 37.78 38.95
C PHE A 170 3.14 36.83 38.48
N ALA A 171 2.99 35.55 38.78
CA ALA A 171 3.86 34.50 38.27
C ALA A 171 3.09 33.22 37.96
N VAL A 172 3.61 32.43 37.01
CA VAL A 172 3.21 31.03 36.86
C VAL A 172 4.10 30.21 37.79
N VAL A 173 3.49 29.51 38.74
CA VAL A 173 4.18 28.70 39.75
C VAL A 173 4.45 27.31 39.19
N THR A 174 3.40 26.67 38.68
CA THR A 174 3.46 25.31 38.15
C THR A 174 2.79 25.26 36.79
N GLN A 175 3.52 24.73 35.81
CA GLN A 175 2.99 24.49 34.47
C GLN A 175 2.03 23.30 34.48
N GLY A 176 1.13 23.31 33.51
CA GLY A 176 0.26 22.16 33.25
C GLY A 176 1.04 20.93 32.81
N THR A 177 0.45 19.76 32.98
CA THR A 177 1.02 18.49 32.53
C THR A 177 0.85 18.26 31.03
N ARG A 178 -0.16 18.91 30.43
CA ARG A 178 -0.60 18.79 29.02
C ARG A 178 -0.29 20.03 28.19
N GLY A 179 0.24 21.08 28.80
CA GLY A 179 0.54 22.31 28.06
C GLY A 179 1.45 23.26 28.82
N THR A 180 1.61 24.45 28.25
CA THR A 180 2.43 25.52 28.82
C THR A 180 1.61 26.80 28.90
N ALA A 181 1.81 27.51 30.00
CA ALA A 181 1.16 28.76 30.32
C ALA A 181 2.17 29.89 30.44
N THR A 182 1.79 31.06 29.91
CA THR A 182 2.58 32.28 29.97
C THR A 182 1.69 33.46 30.36
N LEU A 183 2.27 34.44 31.04
CA LEU A 183 1.59 35.67 31.40
C LEU A 183 1.96 36.76 30.40
N VAL A 184 0.94 37.47 29.91
CA VAL A 184 1.06 38.64 29.05
C VAL A 184 0.21 39.78 29.62
N ASP A 185 0.41 41.00 29.11
CA ASP A 185 -0.39 42.18 29.48
C ASP A 185 -0.46 42.42 31.01
N VAL A 186 0.66 42.20 31.70
CA VAL A 186 0.74 42.33 33.16
C VAL A 186 0.70 43.80 33.58
N THR A 187 -0.24 44.14 34.44
CA THR A 187 -0.40 45.42 35.12
C THR A 187 -0.35 45.21 36.65
N PRO A 188 -0.33 46.29 37.47
CA PRO A 188 -0.29 46.15 38.93
C PRO A 188 -1.49 45.44 39.57
N THR A 189 -2.60 45.22 38.85
CA THR A 189 -3.79 44.52 39.38
C THR A 189 -4.35 43.46 38.44
N THR A 190 -3.83 43.35 37.21
CA THR A 190 -4.34 42.40 36.22
C THR A 190 -3.21 41.75 35.42
N ALA A 191 -3.46 40.56 34.90
CA ALA A 191 -2.62 39.91 33.90
C ALA A 191 -3.51 39.08 32.96
N ARG A 192 -2.97 38.63 31.83
CA ARG A 192 -3.64 37.66 30.96
C ARG A 192 -2.81 36.39 30.89
N LEU A 193 -3.42 35.26 31.26
CA LEU A 193 -2.83 33.94 31.15
C LEU A 193 -3.13 33.37 29.76
N ILE A 194 -2.10 33.00 29.02
CA ILE A 194 -2.19 32.29 27.73
C ILE A 194 -1.78 30.85 27.97
N TYR A 195 -2.58 29.91 27.50
CA TYR A 195 -2.31 28.48 27.59
C TYR A 195 -2.23 27.87 26.20
N ALA A 196 -1.19 27.07 25.94
CA ALA A 196 -1.01 26.32 24.71
C ALA A 196 -0.80 24.83 25.05
N PRO A 197 -1.59 23.90 24.47
CA PRO A 197 -1.35 22.46 24.57
C PRO A 197 0.06 22.09 24.07
N ARG A 198 0.61 20.98 24.58
CA ARG A 198 1.97 20.53 24.24
C ARG A 198 2.06 19.96 22.83
N THR A 199 1.04 19.22 22.40
CA THR A 199 0.88 18.70 21.04
C THR A 199 -0.45 19.19 20.47
N ALA A 200 -0.62 19.06 19.15
CA ALA A 200 -1.87 19.45 18.50
C ALA A 200 -3.04 18.59 19.02
N ASP A 201 -2.82 17.28 19.16
CA ASP A 201 -3.87 16.28 19.45
C ASP A 201 -3.97 15.97 20.97
N GLU A 202 -3.62 16.95 21.81
CA GLU A 202 -3.68 16.81 23.27
C GLU A 202 -5.05 17.27 23.78
N ASN A 203 -5.81 16.37 24.42
CA ASN A 203 -7.12 16.68 24.98
C ASN A 203 -7.26 16.26 26.47
N GLY A 204 -8.34 16.72 27.09
CA GLY A 204 -8.70 16.45 28.49
C GLY A 204 -8.41 17.61 29.45
N ASP A 205 -8.53 17.32 30.74
CA ASP A 205 -8.33 18.31 31.79
C ASP A 205 -6.86 18.47 32.17
N ASP A 206 -6.47 19.71 32.47
CA ASP A 206 -5.17 20.10 33.03
C ASP A 206 -5.34 21.22 34.05
N VAL A 207 -4.29 21.52 34.82
CA VAL A 207 -4.30 22.57 35.84
C VAL A 207 -3.00 23.35 35.80
N VAL A 208 -3.09 24.68 35.77
CA VAL A 208 -1.96 25.59 35.88
C VAL A 208 -2.07 26.32 37.21
N GLN A 209 -0.97 26.39 37.98
CA GLN A 209 -0.95 27.17 39.20
C GLN A 209 -0.29 28.52 38.97
N VAL A 210 -1.00 29.59 39.30
CA VAL A 210 -0.49 30.98 39.26
C VAL A 210 -0.42 31.55 40.66
N SER A 211 0.42 32.56 40.86
CA SER A 211 0.51 33.30 42.11
C SER A 211 0.42 34.80 41.89
N VAL A 212 -0.05 35.50 42.93
CA VAL A 212 0.09 36.95 43.08
C VAL A 212 0.81 37.25 44.39
N SER A 213 1.70 38.24 44.37
CA SER A 213 2.44 38.71 45.55
C SER A 213 2.46 40.23 45.61
N ASP A 214 2.24 40.78 46.81
CA ASP A 214 2.40 42.20 47.17
C ASP A 214 3.88 42.57 47.50
N GLY A 215 4.72 41.57 47.79
CA GLY A 215 6.13 41.69 48.19
C GLY A 215 6.42 41.13 49.60
N SER A 216 5.38 40.98 50.41
CA SER A 216 5.39 40.46 51.78
C SER A 216 4.71 39.08 51.86
N SER A 217 3.55 38.96 51.21
CA SER A 217 2.68 37.79 51.15
C SER A 217 2.50 37.30 49.71
N THR A 218 2.14 36.03 49.55
CA THR A 218 1.87 35.42 48.25
C THR A 218 0.67 34.47 48.35
N VAL A 219 -0.27 34.61 47.41
CA VAL A 219 -1.43 33.73 47.26
C VAL A 219 -1.33 32.98 45.93
N THR A 220 -1.71 31.71 45.94
CA THR A 220 -1.75 30.84 44.75
C THR A 220 -3.19 30.53 44.35
N LEU A 221 -3.41 30.34 43.04
CA LEU A 221 -4.67 29.93 42.44
C LEU A 221 -4.39 28.82 41.43
N ASP A 222 -5.10 27.70 41.60
CA ASP A 222 -5.18 26.66 40.59
C ASP A 222 -6.20 27.10 39.53
N VAL A 223 -5.76 27.22 38.28
CA VAL A 223 -6.58 27.57 37.11
C VAL A 223 -6.88 26.27 36.36
N PRO A 224 -8.12 25.77 36.41
CA PRO A 224 -8.54 24.62 35.61
C PRO A 224 -8.50 24.97 34.12
N VAL A 225 -7.99 24.03 33.33
CA VAL A 225 -7.97 24.08 31.88
C VAL A 225 -8.66 22.84 31.35
N THR A 226 -9.65 23.02 30.47
CA THR A 226 -10.31 21.91 29.77
C THR A 226 -10.01 22.03 28.27
N ILE A 227 -9.30 21.06 27.73
CA ILE A 227 -9.00 20.95 26.30
C ILE A 227 -10.03 19.99 25.68
N THR A 228 -10.91 20.50 24.82
CA THR A 228 -11.94 19.69 24.17
C THR A 228 -11.37 18.99 22.95
N PRO A 229 -11.62 17.67 22.77
CA PRO A 229 -11.20 16.98 21.56
C PRO A 229 -11.96 17.48 20.34
N GLU A 230 -11.30 17.52 19.20
CA GLU A 230 -11.83 17.75 17.86
C GLU A 230 -11.40 16.60 16.96
N ASN A 231 -12.27 16.14 16.06
CA ASN A 231 -11.95 15.02 15.19
C ASN A 231 -10.81 15.36 14.23
N ASP A 232 -9.76 14.56 14.24
CA ASP A 232 -8.67 14.56 13.28
C ASP A 232 -8.95 13.56 12.16
N ALA A 233 -8.72 13.95 10.91
CA ALA A 233 -8.97 13.05 9.79
C ALA A 233 -7.99 11.86 9.78
N PRO A 234 -8.43 10.64 9.42
CA PRO A 234 -7.56 9.48 9.39
C PRO A 234 -6.51 9.59 8.29
N ALA A 235 -5.45 8.79 8.40
CA ALA A 235 -4.38 8.65 7.42
C ALA A 235 -4.38 7.25 6.80
N ALA A 236 -4.60 7.16 5.49
CA ALA A 236 -4.43 5.92 4.74
C ALA A 236 -2.94 5.58 4.55
N VAL A 237 -2.56 4.31 4.74
CA VAL A 237 -1.16 3.87 4.66
C VAL A 237 -0.86 3.21 3.32
N ALA A 238 0.07 3.79 2.56
CA ALA A 238 0.53 3.24 1.29
C ALA A 238 1.28 1.90 1.48
N GLN A 239 1.16 1.01 0.49
CA GLN A 239 1.80 -0.32 0.53
C GLN A 239 2.53 -0.62 -0.78
N ARG A 240 3.58 -1.44 -0.69
CA ARG A 240 4.28 -2.02 -1.85
C ARG A 240 4.32 -3.53 -1.70
N LEU A 241 3.75 -4.23 -2.66
CA LEU A 241 3.54 -5.67 -2.58
C LEU A 241 3.96 -6.35 -3.89
N THR A 242 4.21 -7.65 -3.82
CA THR A 242 4.66 -8.45 -4.96
C THR A 242 3.84 -9.72 -5.06
N VAL A 243 3.56 -10.15 -6.28
CA VAL A 243 2.84 -11.39 -6.59
C VAL A 243 3.42 -11.98 -7.87
N ALA A 244 3.37 -13.30 -8.03
CA ALA A 244 3.65 -13.94 -9.30
C ALA A 244 2.49 -13.72 -10.30
N GLU A 245 2.77 -13.68 -11.60
CA GLU A 245 1.71 -13.76 -12.61
C GLU A 245 0.93 -15.08 -12.48
N ASP A 246 -0.31 -15.06 -12.96
CA ASP A 246 -1.33 -16.11 -12.79
C ASP A 246 -1.63 -16.53 -11.34
N GLY A 247 -1.04 -15.81 -10.40
CA GLY A 247 -1.26 -15.95 -8.97
C GLY A 247 -2.37 -15.04 -8.45
N ALA A 248 -2.43 -14.97 -7.12
CA ALA A 248 -3.24 -13.97 -6.46
C ALA A 248 -2.66 -13.63 -5.10
N LEU A 249 -2.91 -12.39 -4.68
CA LEU A 249 -2.39 -11.83 -3.44
C LEU A 249 -3.54 -11.37 -2.55
N ALA A 250 -3.57 -11.85 -1.31
CA ALA A 250 -4.42 -11.28 -0.28
C ALA A 250 -3.80 -9.98 0.25
N ILE A 251 -4.59 -8.92 0.32
CA ILE A 251 -4.18 -7.59 0.72
C ILE A 251 -5.06 -7.18 1.90
N THR A 252 -4.44 -6.67 2.97
CA THR A 252 -5.16 -6.00 4.06
C THR A 252 -4.74 -4.55 4.07
N LEU A 253 -5.68 -3.66 3.73
CA LEU A 253 -5.47 -2.21 3.79
C LEU A 253 -5.34 -1.78 5.25
N THR A 254 -4.52 -0.75 5.47
CA THR A 254 -4.20 -0.22 6.79
C THR A 254 -4.34 1.29 6.79
N GLY A 255 -4.74 1.84 7.94
CA GLY A 255 -4.90 3.27 8.17
C GLY A 255 -4.68 3.54 9.66
N ASP A 256 -4.31 4.77 9.98
CA ASP A 256 -4.09 5.24 11.34
C ASP A 256 -4.98 6.44 11.61
N ASP A 257 -5.42 6.57 12.85
CA ASP A 257 -6.29 7.65 13.32
C ASP A 257 -5.90 7.99 14.75
N VAL A 258 -5.68 9.28 15.03
CA VAL A 258 -5.12 9.73 16.31
C VAL A 258 -6.17 9.71 17.43
N ASP A 259 -7.44 9.89 17.07
CA ASP A 259 -8.58 9.78 17.99
C ASP A 259 -8.90 8.32 18.34
N GLY A 260 -8.45 7.39 17.51
CA GLY A 260 -8.66 5.95 17.69
C GLY A 260 -10.03 5.50 17.21
N ASP A 261 -10.63 6.25 16.29
CA ASP A 261 -11.93 5.95 15.72
C ASP A 261 -11.91 4.71 14.81
N ALA A 262 -13.08 4.13 14.61
CA ALA A 262 -13.23 2.91 13.83
C ALA A 262 -13.14 3.21 12.32
N LEU A 263 -12.16 2.60 11.66
CA LEU A 263 -11.82 2.91 10.27
C LEU A 263 -12.55 2.03 9.25
N THR A 264 -13.06 2.67 8.21
CA THR A 264 -13.63 2.03 7.01
C THR A 264 -12.79 2.36 5.79
N PHE A 265 -12.74 1.44 4.82
CA PHE A 265 -11.80 1.50 3.69
C PHE A 265 -12.55 1.45 2.37
N THR A 266 -12.21 2.35 1.46
CA THR A 266 -12.83 2.43 0.13
C THR A 266 -11.77 2.52 -0.95
N VAL A 267 -11.86 1.63 -1.95
CA VAL A 267 -11.03 1.73 -3.16
C VAL A 267 -11.56 2.87 -4.04
N VAL A 268 -10.69 3.81 -4.37
CA VAL A 268 -11.01 5.00 -5.18
C VAL A 268 -10.78 4.72 -6.66
N SER A 269 -9.65 4.10 -6.99
CA SER A 269 -9.32 3.68 -8.35
C SER A 269 -8.75 2.28 -8.32
N GLY A 270 -9.30 1.36 -9.12
CA GLY A 270 -8.80 0.00 -9.22
C GLY A 270 -7.51 -0.13 -10.04
N PRO A 271 -6.89 -1.33 -10.04
CA PRO A 271 -5.76 -1.67 -10.89
C PRO A 271 -6.11 -1.59 -12.39
N SER A 272 -5.08 -1.44 -13.21
CA SER A 272 -5.19 -1.35 -14.68
C SER A 272 -4.84 -2.65 -15.40
N ARG A 273 -4.09 -3.55 -14.75
CA ARG A 273 -3.56 -4.80 -15.33
C ARG A 273 -3.92 -6.03 -14.48
N GLY A 274 -4.95 -5.91 -13.67
CA GLY A 274 -5.49 -6.99 -12.85
C GLY A 274 -6.88 -6.65 -12.32
N ALA A 275 -7.40 -7.51 -11.46
CA ALA A 275 -8.69 -7.35 -10.82
C ALA A 275 -8.57 -7.39 -9.29
N LEU A 276 -9.32 -6.51 -8.63
CA LEU A 276 -9.55 -6.58 -7.19
C LEU A 276 -10.89 -7.24 -6.90
N THR A 277 -10.89 -8.11 -5.90
CA THR A 277 -12.10 -8.69 -5.29
C THR A 277 -12.05 -8.49 -3.78
N GLY A 278 -13.21 -8.55 -3.11
CA GLY A 278 -13.32 -8.26 -1.67
C GLY A 278 -13.91 -6.87 -1.40
N SER A 279 -13.86 -6.45 -0.14
CA SER A 279 -14.47 -5.19 0.33
C SER A 279 -13.87 -4.73 1.66
N GLY A 280 -13.94 -3.44 1.94
CA GLY A 280 -13.35 -2.86 3.14
C GLY A 280 -11.83 -3.06 3.15
N ALA A 281 -11.27 -3.40 4.31
CA ALA A 281 -9.83 -3.60 4.44
C ALA A 281 -9.32 -4.87 3.74
N GLY A 282 -10.17 -5.90 3.61
CA GLY A 282 -9.78 -7.20 3.07
C GLY A 282 -10.02 -7.31 1.57
N LEU A 283 -8.94 -7.28 0.79
CA LEU A 283 -8.96 -7.38 -0.67
C LEU A 283 -8.15 -8.57 -1.16
N ARG A 284 -8.41 -8.99 -2.39
CA ARG A 284 -7.60 -9.96 -3.13
C ARG A 284 -7.34 -9.43 -4.53
N TYR A 285 -6.07 -9.33 -4.89
CA TYR A 285 -5.60 -8.95 -6.22
C TYR A 285 -5.26 -10.20 -7.04
N ALA A 286 -5.68 -10.22 -8.30
CA ALA A 286 -5.25 -11.19 -9.30
C ALA A 286 -4.80 -10.43 -10.55
N PRO A 287 -3.55 -10.61 -11.04
CA PRO A 287 -3.11 -10.05 -12.31
C PRO A 287 -3.99 -10.53 -13.48
N ALA A 288 -3.95 -9.83 -14.61
CA ALA A 288 -4.39 -10.40 -15.87
C ALA A 288 -3.50 -11.62 -16.23
N ALA A 289 -4.04 -12.57 -16.99
CA ALA A 289 -3.26 -13.72 -17.45
C ALA A 289 -2.02 -13.26 -18.23
N ASP A 290 -0.89 -13.93 -17.97
CA ASP A 290 0.40 -13.71 -18.62
C ASP A 290 0.92 -12.25 -18.51
N PHE A 291 0.46 -11.49 -17.50
CA PHE A 291 0.94 -10.14 -17.24
C PHE A 291 2.00 -10.12 -16.14
N PHE A 292 3.20 -9.68 -16.51
CA PHE A 292 4.24 -9.24 -15.59
C PHE A 292 4.53 -7.74 -15.72
N GLY A 293 4.93 -7.12 -14.59
CA GLY A 293 5.20 -5.68 -14.51
C GLY A 293 4.49 -4.97 -13.36
N ASP A 294 4.46 -3.64 -13.40
CA ASP A 294 3.88 -2.84 -12.33
C ASP A 294 2.39 -2.54 -12.56
N ASP A 295 1.63 -2.59 -11.46
CA ASP A 295 0.23 -2.18 -11.38
C ASP A 295 -0.01 -1.41 -10.08
N ALA A 296 -1.12 -0.67 -9.99
CA ALA A 296 -1.42 0.11 -8.79
C ALA A 296 -2.90 0.41 -8.65
N PHE A 297 -3.33 0.58 -7.40
CA PHE A 297 -4.66 1.06 -7.08
C PHE A 297 -4.59 2.05 -5.92
N THR A 298 -5.61 2.89 -5.77
CA THR A 298 -5.68 3.87 -4.68
C THR A 298 -6.89 3.63 -3.80
N PHE A 299 -6.76 3.97 -2.52
CA PHE A 299 -7.83 3.84 -1.54
C PHE A 299 -7.81 4.99 -0.54
N THR A 300 -8.96 5.24 0.10
CA THR A 300 -9.11 6.17 1.21
C THR A 300 -9.59 5.42 2.45
N VAL A 301 -9.38 6.05 3.60
CA VAL A 301 -9.84 5.59 4.91
C VAL A 301 -10.80 6.64 5.47
N ASP A 302 -11.86 6.21 6.12
CA ASP A 302 -12.90 7.09 6.69
C ASP A 302 -13.22 6.65 8.13
N ASP A 303 -13.23 7.60 9.06
CA ASP A 303 -13.48 7.41 10.50
C ASP A 303 -14.97 7.55 10.87
N GLY A 304 -15.84 7.82 9.90
CA GLY A 304 -17.27 8.11 10.07
C GLY A 304 -17.64 9.60 10.05
N THR A 305 -16.66 10.50 10.13
CA THR A 305 -16.86 11.97 10.07
C THR A 305 -15.99 12.66 9.02
N ALA A 306 -14.79 12.15 8.76
CA ALA A 306 -13.81 12.65 7.83
C ALA A 306 -13.16 11.52 7.01
N THR A 307 -12.80 11.85 5.78
CA THR A 307 -12.12 10.93 4.86
C THR A 307 -10.67 11.37 4.65
N SER A 308 -9.74 10.42 4.68
CA SER A 308 -8.33 10.63 4.44
C SER A 308 -8.01 11.13 3.03
N ALA A 309 -6.80 11.67 2.86
CA ALA A 309 -6.20 11.73 1.52
C ALA A 309 -6.01 10.32 0.94
N PRO A 310 -6.06 10.12 -0.39
CA PRO A 310 -5.85 8.81 -0.99
C PRO A 310 -4.42 8.28 -0.79
N ALA A 311 -4.30 7.00 -0.43
CA ALA A 311 -3.03 6.26 -0.43
C ALA A 311 -2.97 5.32 -1.64
N THR A 312 -1.75 4.99 -2.07
CA THR A 312 -1.50 4.09 -3.20
C THR A 312 -0.98 2.75 -2.70
N VAL A 313 -1.52 1.66 -3.24
CA VAL A 313 -0.92 0.33 -3.18
C VAL A 313 -0.23 0.07 -4.51
N THR A 314 1.09 -0.07 -4.49
CA THR A 314 1.90 -0.44 -5.67
C THR A 314 2.09 -1.95 -5.67
N LEU A 315 1.84 -2.58 -6.81
CA LEU A 315 1.95 -4.02 -7.04
C LEU A 315 3.02 -4.26 -8.09
N THR A 316 3.96 -5.16 -7.81
CA THR A 316 4.91 -5.66 -8.81
C THR A 316 4.57 -7.12 -9.08
N VAL A 317 4.20 -7.41 -10.33
CA VAL A 317 3.92 -8.77 -10.79
C VAL A 317 5.19 -9.36 -11.38
N THR A 318 5.67 -10.46 -10.80
CA THR A 318 6.89 -11.15 -11.25
C THR A 318 6.57 -12.23 -12.27
N PRO A 319 7.37 -12.35 -13.33
CA PRO A 319 7.12 -13.36 -14.36
C PRO A 319 7.31 -14.78 -13.84
N VAL A 320 6.59 -15.73 -14.42
CA VAL A 320 6.63 -17.17 -14.20
C VAL A 320 6.68 -17.82 -15.58
N ASN A 321 7.66 -18.68 -15.81
CA ASN A 321 7.87 -19.32 -17.09
C ASN A 321 6.67 -20.17 -17.54
N ASP A 322 6.12 -19.85 -18.70
CA ASP A 322 5.10 -20.59 -19.43
C ASP A 322 5.69 -21.39 -20.60
N ALA A 323 5.09 -22.53 -20.93
CA ALA A 323 5.51 -23.31 -22.09
C ALA A 323 5.19 -22.60 -23.43
N PRO A 324 6.03 -22.77 -24.46
CA PRO A 324 5.72 -22.30 -25.80
C PRO A 324 4.40 -22.88 -26.35
N VAL A 325 3.66 -22.08 -27.11
CA VAL A 325 2.43 -22.48 -27.81
C VAL A 325 2.69 -22.61 -29.31
N ILE A 326 2.34 -23.77 -29.88
CA ILE A 326 2.47 -24.07 -31.31
C ILE A 326 1.08 -24.07 -31.96
N THR A 327 0.90 -23.26 -33.00
CA THR A 327 -0.27 -23.27 -33.87
C THR A 327 0.13 -23.74 -35.28
N ALA A 328 -0.36 -24.91 -35.68
CA ALA A 328 -0.08 -25.53 -36.99
C ALA A 328 -1.34 -26.29 -37.49
N PRO A 329 -1.49 -26.55 -38.80
CA PRO A 329 -2.54 -27.42 -39.32
C PRO A 329 -2.27 -28.88 -38.93
N ALA A 330 -3.33 -29.71 -38.84
CA ALA A 330 -3.17 -31.14 -38.57
C ALA A 330 -2.59 -31.92 -39.77
N SER A 331 -2.83 -31.43 -40.99
CA SER A 331 -2.33 -32.03 -42.23
C SER A 331 -1.99 -30.97 -43.29
N PHE A 332 -1.12 -31.32 -44.23
CA PHE A 332 -0.67 -30.47 -45.32
C PHE A 332 -0.40 -31.29 -46.59
N SER A 333 -0.67 -30.74 -47.76
CA SER A 333 -0.38 -31.40 -49.05
C SER A 333 0.71 -30.63 -49.80
N ALA A 334 1.68 -31.35 -50.34
CA ALA A 334 2.80 -30.79 -51.11
C ALA A 334 2.98 -31.57 -52.42
N ARG A 335 3.73 -30.99 -53.36
CA ARG A 335 4.12 -31.65 -54.61
C ARG A 335 5.58 -32.08 -54.55
N LEU A 336 5.89 -33.23 -55.14
CA LEU A 336 7.24 -33.77 -55.24
C LEU A 336 8.17 -32.73 -55.88
N ARG A 337 9.36 -32.52 -55.30
CA ARG A 337 10.39 -31.59 -55.78
C ARG A 337 9.97 -30.11 -55.91
N GLU A 338 8.78 -29.74 -55.44
CA GLU A 338 8.32 -28.36 -55.40
C GLU A 338 8.51 -27.73 -54.00
N PRO A 339 8.97 -26.46 -53.90
CA PRO A 339 9.03 -25.77 -52.63
C PRO A 339 7.65 -25.64 -51.98
N ALA A 340 7.55 -26.10 -50.73
CA ALA A 340 6.33 -26.05 -49.92
C ALA A 340 6.57 -25.30 -48.61
N ALA A 341 5.51 -24.66 -48.08
CA ALA A 341 5.56 -23.91 -46.83
C ALA A 341 4.32 -24.17 -45.96
N ILE A 342 4.50 -24.77 -44.79
CA ILE A 342 3.42 -24.98 -43.81
C ILE A 342 3.31 -23.73 -42.93
N PRO A 343 2.14 -23.07 -42.83
CA PRO A 343 1.97 -21.97 -41.88
C PRO A 343 2.05 -22.50 -40.45
N VAL A 344 3.06 -22.06 -39.71
CA VAL A 344 3.31 -22.48 -38.32
C VAL A 344 3.63 -21.25 -37.52
N ARG A 345 2.89 -21.02 -36.44
CA ARG A 345 3.16 -19.93 -35.50
C ARG A 345 3.57 -20.51 -34.16
N VAL A 346 4.77 -20.19 -33.72
CA VAL A 346 5.26 -20.52 -32.37
C VAL A 346 5.40 -19.21 -31.60
N VAL A 347 4.77 -19.16 -30.43
CA VAL A 347 4.91 -18.03 -29.50
C VAL A 347 5.11 -18.54 -28.09
N ASP A 348 5.78 -17.72 -27.32
CA ASP A 348 5.98 -17.91 -25.90
C ASP A 348 5.89 -16.49 -25.29
N VAL A 349 5.26 -16.38 -24.13
CA VAL A 349 4.92 -15.09 -23.55
C VAL A 349 6.09 -14.47 -22.78
N ASP A 350 7.03 -15.31 -22.34
CA ASP A 350 8.15 -14.91 -21.48
C ASP A 350 9.45 -14.77 -22.25
N ASP A 351 9.74 -15.77 -23.08
CA ASP A 351 11.05 -15.98 -23.69
C ASP A 351 10.91 -16.22 -25.21
N ALA A 352 12.01 -16.07 -25.95
CA ALA A 352 11.99 -16.41 -27.39
C ALA A 352 12.18 -17.92 -27.56
N PRO A 353 11.22 -18.66 -28.16
CA PRO A 353 11.30 -20.11 -28.23
C PRO A 353 12.28 -20.55 -29.32
N THR A 354 13.04 -21.61 -29.03
CA THR A 354 13.82 -22.35 -30.02
C THR A 354 12.96 -23.44 -30.65
N VAL A 355 12.99 -23.55 -31.98
CA VAL A 355 12.17 -24.53 -32.72
C VAL A 355 13.06 -25.57 -33.38
N THR A 356 12.72 -26.83 -33.19
CA THR A 356 13.35 -27.97 -33.86
C THR A 356 12.31 -28.76 -34.64
N VAL A 357 12.71 -29.26 -35.80
CA VAL A 357 11.85 -29.96 -36.75
C VAL A 357 12.49 -31.30 -37.10
N THR A 358 11.68 -32.35 -37.12
CA THR A 358 12.10 -33.70 -37.51
C THR A 358 11.01 -34.37 -38.36
N GLY A 359 11.36 -35.45 -39.07
CA GLY A 359 10.40 -36.25 -39.85
C GLY A 359 10.27 -35.88 -41.32
N LEU A 360 10.93 -34.80 -41.78
CA LEU A 360 11.05 -34.48 -43.20
C LEU A 360 12.42 -33.82 -43.47
N ALA A 361 13.17 -34.35 -44.42
CA ALA A 361 14.54 -33.91 -44.71
C ALA A 361 14.54 -32.47 -45.25
N GLY A 362 15.51 -31.65 -44.81
CA GLY A 362 15.65 -30.26 -45.27
C GLY A 362 14.58 -29.29 -44.74
N ALA A 363 13.65 -29.74 -43.90
CA ALA A 363 12.64 -28.89 -43.30
C ALA A 363 13.25 -27.84 -42.35
N THR A 364 12.92 -26.56 -42.56
CA THR A 364 13.44 -25.44 -41.77
C THR A 364 12.31 -24.50 -41.32
N TYR A 365 12.33 -24.09 -40.05
CA TYR A 365 11.38 -23.11 -39.53
C TYR A 365 11.91 -21.69 -39.70
N ALA A 366 11.12 -20.84 -40.34
CA ALA A 366 11.41 -19.42 -40.55
C ALA A 366 10.44 -18.56 -39.71
N ALA A 367 10.90 -18.16 -38.52
CA ALA A 367 10.13 -17.32 -37.60
C ALA A 367 9.83 -15.91 -38.17
N ASP A 368 10.74 -15.37 -38.99
CA ASP A 368 10.63 -14.02 -39.57
C ASP A 368 9.93 -13.98 -40.94
N ALA A 369 9.43 -15.13 -41.43
CA ALA A 369 8.60 -15.14 -42.64
C ALA A 369 7.26 -14.44 -42.38
N ASP A 370 6.64 -13.88 -43.43
CA ASP A 370 5.33 -13.24 -43.34
C ASP A 370 4.31 -14.02 -44.22
N PRO A 371 3.52 -14.95 -43.63
CA PRO A 371 3.50 -15.36 -42.23
C PRO A 371 4.62 -16.36 -41.86
N PRO A 372 4.90 -16.57 -40.55
CA PRO A 372 5.85 -17.56 -40.09
C PRO A 372 5.48 -18.95 -40.61
N ALA A 373 6.48 -19.67 -41.12
CA ALA A 373 6.24 -20.91 -41.84
C ALA A 373 7.42 -21.88 -41.71
N LEU A 374 7.11 -23.14 -41.96
CA LEU A 374 8.09 -24.21 -42.10
C LEU A 374 8.24 -24.53 -43.59
N ALA A 375 9.43 -24.28 -44.13
CA ALA A 375 9.75 -24.47 -45.54
C ALA A 375 10.50 -25.79 -45.77
N PHE A 376 10.16 -26.49 -46.84
CA PHE A 376 10.77 -27.74 -47.26
C PHE A 376 10.53 -27.99 -48.76
N THR A 377 11.29 -28.90 -49.34
CA THR A 377 11.07 -29.42 -50.70
C THR A 377 11.06 -30.94 -50.61
N PRO A 378 9.91 -31.61 -50.81
CA PRO A 378 9.84 -33.07 -50.71
C PRO A 378 10.73 -33.76 -51.74
N ASP A 379 11.40 -34.83 -51.33
CA ASP A 379 12.12 -35.75 -52.21
C ASP A 379 11.35 -37.07 -52.38
N LEU A 380 11.89 -37.97 -53.20
CA LEU A 380 11.28 -39.28 -53.49
C LEU A 380 11.09 -40.13 -52.22
N ALA A 381 11.96 -39.96 -51.20
CA ALA A 381 11.84 -40.68 -49.93
C ALA A 381 10.61 -40.24 -49.11
N ALA A 382 9.97 -39.12 -49.46
CA ALA A 382 8.74 -38.63 -48.83
C ALA A 382 7.45 -39.06 -49.57
N LEU A 383 7.56 -39.81 -50.67
CA LEU A 383 6.40 -40.40 -51.37
C LEU A 383 5.67 -41.40 -50.45
N GLY A 384 4.34 -41.44 -50.53
CA GLY A 384 3.49 -42.21 -49.60
C GLY A 384 3.18 -41.49 -48.28
N GLY A 385 3.79 -40.34 -48.03
CA GLY A 385 3.49 -39.43 -46.92
C GLY A 385 4.53 -39.45 -45.79
N ALA A 386 4.63 -38.32 -45.09
CA ALA A 386 5.57 -38.10 -44.01
C ALA A 386 4.87 -37.47 -42.78
N THR A 387 5.34 -37.76 -41.57
CA THR A 387 4.88 -37.07 -40.36
C THR A 387 5.94 -36.09 -39.91
N LEU A 388 5.64 -34.81 -39.98
CA LEU A 388 6.52 -33.76 -39.51
C LEU A 388 6.24 -33.48 -38.04
N ARG A 389 7.29 -33.55 -37.21
CA ARG A 389 7.21 -33.25 -35.78
C ARG A 389 7.94 -31.95 -35.45
N ILE A 390 7.20 -31.00 -34.89
CA ILE A 390 7.64 -29.67 -34.47
C ILE A 390 7.79 -29.69 -32.95
N VAL A 391 8.93 -29.25 -32.42
CA VAL A 391 9.13 -29.03 -30.98
C VAL A 391 9.63 -27.62 -30.75
N ALA A 392 8.94 -26.90 -29.89
CA ALA A 392 9.32 -25.58 -29.42
C ALA A 392 9.78 -25.66 -27.96
N SER A 393 10.88 -24.99 -27.60
CA SER A 393 11.38 -24.93 -26.23
C SER A 393 12.00 -23.57 -25.91
N ASP A 394 11.68 -23.03 -24.76
CA ASP A 394 12.28 -21.84 -24.12
C ASP A 394 13.58 -22.18 -23.34
N GLY A 395 13.96 -23.46 -23.27
CA GLY A 395 15.08 -23.97 -22.49
C GLY A 395 14.73 -24.52 -21.10
N ARG A 396 13.48 -24.37 -20.65
CA ARG A 396 12.95 -24.89 -19.38
C ARG A 396 11.74 -25.81 -19.60
N GLU A 397 10.83 -25.40 -20.45
CA GLU A 397 9.64 -26.13 -20.88
C GLU A 397 9.64 -26.34 -22.40
N SER A 398 8.71 -27.18 -22.87
CA SER A 398 8.61 -27.50 -24.29
C SER A 398 7.21 -27.94 -24.68
N ALA A 399 6.80 -27.58 -25.90
CA ALA A 399 5.60 -28.09 -26.55
C ALA A 399 5.95 -28.79 -27.86
N ALA A 400 5.07 -29.70 -28.29
CA ALA A 400 5.22 -30.41 -29.56
C ALA A 400 3.90 -30.44 -30.35
N ALA A 401 4.01 -30.39 -31.67
CA ALA A 401 2.92 -30.57 -32.61
C ALA A 401 3.36 -31.48 -33.76
N GLU A 402 2.40 -32.17 -34.36
CA GLU A 402 2.65 -33.04 -35.51
C GLU A 402 1.76 -32.61 -36.68
N VAL A 403 2.33 -32.67 -37.89
CA VAL A 403 1.64 -32.36 -39.15
C VAL A 403 1.81 -33.53 -40.09
N ALA A 404 0.70 -34.15 -40.51
CA ALA A 404 0.73 -35.17 -41.55
C ALA A 404 0.91 -34.52 -42.93
N VAL A 405 1.99 -34.86 -43.64
CA VAL A 405 2.29 -34.32 -44.97
C VAL A 405 2.03 -35.39 -46.02
N THR A 406 1.16 -35.11 -46.98
CA THR A 406 0.95 -35.95 -48.16
C THR A 406 1.67 -35.32 -49.34
N VAL A 407 2.54 -36.10 -50.00
CA VAL A 407 3.28 -35.67 -51.18
C VAL A 407 2.63 -36.30 -52.40
N GLY A 408 2.10 -35.47 -53.30
CA GLY A 408 1.59 -35.89 -54.61
C GLY A 408 2.63 -35.65 -55.70
N PHE A 409 2.42 -36.30 -56.83
CA PHE A 409 3.16 -36.14 -58.08
C PHE A 409 2.18 -36.15 -59.25
N ASP A 410 2.65 -35.70 -60.41
CA ASP A 410 1.95 -35.91 -61.68
C ASP A 410 2.52 -37.21 -62.30
N ASP A 411 1.64 -37.98 -62.91
CA ASP A 411 1.81 -39.33 -63.48
C ASP A 411 0.73 -39.41 -64.58
N ILE A 412 1.15 -39.26 -65.84
CA ILE A 412 0.26 -39.01 -66.99
C ILE A 412 -0.33 -40.31 -67.55
N ASP A 413 0.44 -41.38 -67.56
CA ASP A 413 0.14 -42.69 -68.13
C ASP A 413 -0.34 -43.71 -67.08
N GLU A 414 -0.32 -43.31 -65.81
CA GLU A 414 -0.85 -44.03 -64.64
C GLU A 414 -0.11 -45.36 -64.37
N ASP A 415 1.20 -45.41 -64.62
CA ASP A 415 2.07 -46.57 -64.36
C ASP A 415 2.62 -46.59 -62.91
N GLY A 416 2.53 -45.46 -62.19
CA GLY A 416 3.00 -45.31 -60.82
C GLY A 416 4.41 -44.73 -60.68
N VAL A 417 5.10 -44.43 -61.78
CA VAL A 417 6.34 -43.67 -61.84
C VAL A 417 5.99 -42.18 -61.98
N PRO A 418 6.57 -41.28 -61.17
CA PRO A 418 6.33 -39.85 -61.38
C PRO A 418 6.92 -39.35 -62.70
N ASP A 419 6.21 -38.48 -63.44
CA ASP A 419 6.69 -37.83 -64.68
C ASP A 419 8.09 -37.21 -64.55
N LEU A 420 8.39 -36.66 -63.37
CA LEU A 420 9.69 -36.06 -63.05
C LEU A 420 10.81 -37.08 -62.88
N VAL A 421 10.48 -38.33 -62.53
CA VAL A 421 11.42 -39.45 -62.43
C VAL A 421 11.63 -40.03 -63.82
N GLU A 422 10.56 -40.28 -64.58
CA GLU A 422 10.66 -40.74 -65.98
C GLU A 422 11.52 -39.81 -66.81
N SER A 423 11.26 -38.50 -66.76
CA SER A 423 12.06 -37.50 -67.46
C SER A 423 13.53 -37.44 -66.98
N ASP A 424 13.82 -37.79 -65.74
CA ASP A 424 15.21 -37.86 -65.22
C ASP A 424 15.94 -39.11 -65.75
N LEU A 425 15.21 -40.19 -65.98
CA LEU A 425 15.71 -41.48 -66.44
C LEU A 425 15.76 -41.60 -67.96
N GLY A 426 15.01 -40.77 -68.68
CA GLY A 426 14.94 -40.79 -70.15
C GLY A 426 13.73 -41.53 -70.71
N LEU A 427 12.83 -42.00 -69.85
CA LEU A 427 11.56 -42.67 -70.19
C LEU A 427 10.55 -41.69 -70.80
N ASP A 428 9.60 -42.22 -71.57
CA ASP A 428 8.51 -41.44 -72.18
C ASP A 428 7.28 -41.38 -71.26
N THR A 429 7.12 -40.22 -70.62
CA THR A 429 6.01 -39.80 -69.74
C THR A 429 4.57 -39.99 -70.26
N THR A 430 4.37 -40.55 -71.45
CA THR A 430 3.05 -40.73 -72.06
C THR A 430 2.72 -42.18 -72.41
N THR A 431 3.63 -43.11 -72.13
CA THR A 431 3.48 -44.55 -72.35
C THR A 431 4.04 -45.29 -71.14
N ARG A 432 3.40 -46.41 -70.78
CA ARG A 432 3.80 -47.25 -69.64
C ARG A 432 5.00 -48.14 -69.91
N ASP A 433 5.41 -48.18 -71.17
CA ASP A 433 6.41 -49.05 -71.79
C ASP A 433 7.15 -48.17 -72.80
N SER A 434 8.38 -47.79 -72.44
CA SER A 434 9.17 -46.76 -73.11
C SER A 434 9.98 -47.29 -74.31
N ASP A 435 10.45 -48.53 -74.27
CA ASP A 435 11.20 -49.18 -75.36
C ASP A 435 10.31 -50.06 -76.26
N GLY A 436 9.12 -50.43 -75.78
CA GLY A 436 8.09 -51.13 -76.53
C GLY A 436 8.26 -52.64 -76.53
N ASP A 437 8.95 -53.18 -75.53
CA ASP A 437 9.29 -54.59 -75.38
C ASP A 437 8.16 -55.42 -74.74
N THR A 438 7.04 -54.79 -74.36
CA THR A 438 5.88 -55.38 -73.68
C THR A 438 6.01 -55.61 -72.18
N ILE A 439 7.03 -55.03 -71.54
CA ILE A 439 7.16 -54.92 -70.09
C ILE A 439 6.94 -53.45 -69.69
N ALA A 440 6.33 -53.22 -68.52
CA ALA A 440 6.09 -51.85 -68.07
C ALA A 440 7.30 -51.27 -67.33
N ASP A 441 7.62 -49.99 -67.59
CA ASP A 441 8.76 -49.28 -67.02
C ASP A 441 8.83 -49.45 -65.49
N PHE A 442 7.69 -49.34 -64.80
CA PHE A 442 7.63 -49.52 -63.35
C PHE A 442 8.14 -50.89 -62.86
N GLU A 443 7.87 -51.97 -63.60
CA GLU A 443 8.26 -53.34 -63.24
C GLU A 443 9.76 -53.56 -63.39
N GLU A 444 10.35 -52.93 -64.41
CA GLU A 444 11.77 -53.04 -64.74
C GLU A 444 12.63 -52.14 -63.87
N LEU A 445 12.13 -50.94 -63.54
CA LEU A 445 12.84 -50.01 -62.69
C LEU A 445 13.18 -50.61 -61.32
N VAL A 446 12.26 -51.41 -60.74
CA VAL A 446 12.30 -52.02 -59.39
C VAL A 446 12.40 -51.03 -58.22
N SER A 447 13.10 -49.91 -58.40
CA SER A 447 13.39 -48.87 -57.44
C SER A 447 13.59 -47.51 -58.13
N LEU A 448 12.69 -46.59 -57.84
CA LEU A 448 12.75 -45.20 -58.33
C LEU A 448 13.99 -44.41 -57.87
N LEU A 449 14.70 -44.90 -56.84
CA LEU A 449 15.93 -44.28 -56.33
C LEU A 449 17.21 -44.89 -56.90
N ALA A 450 17.09 -46.07 -57.49
CA ALA A 450 18.19 -46.86 -58.02
C ALA A 450 17.60 -47.82 -59.07
N PRO A 451 17.36 -47.32 -60.30
CA PRO A 451 16.89 -48.14 -61.42
C PRO A 451 17.79 -49.35 -61.64
N ALA A 452 17.20 -50.45 -62.08
CA ALA A 452 17.95 -51.62 -62.51
C ALA A 452 18.73 -51.34 -63.81
N ASN A 453 19.81 -52.09 -63.97
CA ASN A 453 20.68 -52.13 -65.14
C ASN A 453 21.45 -53.46 -65.01
N THR A 454 20.88 -54.51 -65.58
CA THR A 454 21.21 -55.90 -65.31
C THR A 454 22.51 -56.30 -66.01
N ASP A 455 22.67 -55.98 -67.30
CA ASP A 455 23.88 -56.23 -68.09
C ASP A 455 25.04 -55.21 -67.82
N ARG A 456 24.74 -54.07 -67.17
CA ARG A 456 25.63 -52.89 -67.01
C ARG A 456 25.94 -52.17 -68.31
N GLY A 457 24.97 -52.14 -69.20
CA GLY A 457 24.93 -51.53 -70.51
C GLY A 457 24.85 -50.02 -70.47
N ALA A 458 24.49 -49.43 -71.60
CA ALA A 458 24.40 -47.98 -71.76
C ALA A 458 23.09 -47.42 -71.20
N ASP A 459 22.02 -48.18 -71.34
CA ASP A 459 20.67 -47.83 -70.97
C ASP A 459 20.29 -48.61 -69.68
N ILE A 460 19.18 -48.25 -69.04
CA ILE A 460 18.63 -48.99 -67.88
C ILE A 460 17.69 -50.06 -68.42
N ASP A 461 17.36 -51.09 -67.64
CA ASP A 461 16.47 -52.20 -68.07
C ASP A 461 15.24 -51.66 -68.83
N ALA A 462 14.51 -50.71 -68.25
CA ALA A 462 13.33 -50.03 -68.85
C ALA A 462 13.56 -49.18 -70.13
N LEU A 463 14.76 -49.23 -70.71
CA LEU A 463 15.13 -48.56 -71.96
C LEU A 463 15.96 -49.48 -72.87
N ASP A 464 16.11 -50.76 -72.51
CA ASP A 464 17.00 -51.71 -73.15
C ASP A 464 16.21 -52.93 -73.63
N ASP A 465 16.12 -53.12 -74.95
CA ASP A 465 15.35 -54.21 -75.57
C ASP A 465 15.86 -55.65 -75.21
N ASP A 466 16.97 -55.76 -74.46
CA ASP A 466 17.73 -56.96 -74.07
C ASP A 466 18.45 -56.67 -72.72
N SER A 467 17.68 -56.70 -71.63
CA SER A 467 18.07 -56.22 -70.29
C SER A 467 19.28 -56.95 -69.69
N ASP A 468 19.45 -58.24 -69.98
CA ASP A 468 20.57 -59.04 -69.47
C ASP A 468 21.74 -59.18 -70.46
N GLY A 469 21.53 -58.74 -71.71
CA GLY A 469 22.53 -58.65 -72.76
C GLY A 469 22.94 -60.01 -73.32
N ASP A 470 22.09 -61.02 -73.18
CA ASP A 470 22.35 -62.36 -73.67
C ASP A 470 22.13 -62.46 -75.19
N GLY A 471 21.31 -61.58 -75.78
CA GLY A 471 21.02 -61.52 -77.20
C GLY A 471 19.66 -62.10 -77.62
N VAL A 472 18.86 -62.55 -76.68
CA VAL A 472 17.39 -62.65 -76.76
C VAL A 472 16.80 -61.30 -76.38
N THR A 473 15.65 -60.94 -76.95
CA THR A 473 14.99 -59.68 -76.58
C THR A 473 14.05 -59.92 -75.43
N ASP A 474 13.91 -58.93 -74.55
CA ASP A 474 12.99 -58.97 -73.41
C ASP A 474 11.56 -59.31 -73.84
N ALA A 475 11.11 -58.79 -74.98
CA ALA A 475 9.81 -59.13 -75.57
C ALA A 475 9.60 -60.63 -75.92
N ASP A 476 10.67 -61.35 -76.25
CA ASP A 476 10.63 -62.78 -76.55
C ASP A 476 10.62 -63.62 -75.25
N GLU A 477 11.04 -63.04 -74.13
CA GLU A 477 11.16 -63.68 -72.80
C GLU A 477 10.03 -63.28 -71.85
N ALA A 478 9.45 -62.09 -72.02
CA ALA A 478 8.30 -61.60 -71.29
C ALA A 478 7.09 -62.56 -71.38
N GLY A 479 6.97 -63.25 -72.53
CA GLY A 479 6.04 -64.36 -72.75
C GLY A 479 4.55 -64.03 -72.71
N ASP A 480 4.18 -62.79 -72.41
CA ASP A 480 2.85 -62.24 -72.60
C ASP A 480 2.91 -60.84 -73.21
N GLY A 481 1.87 -60.44 -73.94
CA GLY A 481 1.79 -59.12 -74.57
C GLY A 481 0.84 -58.18 -73.81
N ASP A 482 0.70 -58.36 -72.49
CA ASP A 482 -0.22 -57.63 -71.63
C ASP A 482 0.53 -57.01 -70.44
N LEU A 483 0.71 -55.69 -70.47
CA LEU A 483 1.46 -54.93 -69.45
C LEU A 483 0.92 -55.05 -68.00
N ASP A 484 -0.26 -55.63 -67.80
CA ASP A 484 -0.85 -55.86 -66.48
C ASP A 484 -0.55 -57.27 -65.92
N THR A 485 0.13 -58.15 -66.67
CA THR A 485 0.56 -59.47 -66.21
C THR A 485 2.01 -59.46 -65.72
N PRO A 486 2.29 -60.07 -64.55
CA PRO A 486 3.67 -60.13 -64.07
C PRO A 486 4.55 -60.93 -65.04
N ALA A 487 5.75 -60.42 -65.29
CA ALA A 487 6.76 -61.11 -66.09
C ALA A 487 6.98 -62.57 -65.63
N ILE A 488 7.31 -63.42 -66.60
CA ILE A 488 7.58 -64.84 -66.38
C ILE A 488 8.91 -65.02 -65.65
N ASP A 489 8.91 -65.97 -64.72
CA ASP A 489 10.07 -66.50 -63.98
C ASP A 489 9.96 -68.02 -64.08
N THR A 490 10.71 -68.61 -65.01
CA THR A 490 10.56 -69.99 -65.45
C THR A 490 11.09 -70.99 -64.43
N ASP A 491 12.13 -70.64 -63.67
CA ASP A 491 12.77 -71.51 -62.68
C ASP A 491 12.35 -71.22 -61.21
N ASP A 492 11.51 -70.20 -61.00
CA ASP A 492 11.00 -69.71 -59.70
C ASP A 492 12.14 -69.22 -58.75
N ASP A 493 13.27 -68.73 -59.26
CA ASP A 493 14.37 -68.21 -58.43
C ASP A 493 14.15 -66.77 -57.93
N GLY A 494 13.20 -66.06 -58.54
CA GLY A 494 12.82 -64.68 -58.24
C GLY A 494 13.44 -63.63 -59.18
N THR A 495 14.17 -64.07 -60.21
CA THR A 495 14.65 -63.26 -61.32
C THR A 495 13.74 -63.55 -62.52
N PRO A 496 13.08 -62.54 -63.09
CA PRO A 496 12.32 -62.75 -64.32
C PRO A 496 13.23 -63.16 -65.48
N ASP A 497 12.69 -63.93 -66.43
CA ASP A 497 13.42 -64.53 -67.55
C ASP A 497 14.22 -63.48 -68.34
N TYR A 498 13.63 -62.34 -68.69
CA TYR A 498 14.29 -61.22 -69.39
C TYR A 498 15.45 -60.55 -68.61
N ARG A 499 15.68 -60.94 -67.36
CA ARG A 499 16.82 -60.49 -66.52
C ARG A 499 17.71 -61.64 -66.09
N ASP A 500 17.48 -62.83 -66.63
CA ASP A 500 18.21 -64.04 -66.32
C ASP A 500 18.79 -64.69 -67.58
N THR A 501 20.12 -64.71 -67.66
CA THR A 501 20.85 -65.26 -68.80
C THR A 501 20.69 -66.78 -69.00
N ASP A 502 20.03 -67.47 -68.06
CA ASP A 502 19.76 -68.92 -68.04
C ASP A 502 18.37 -69.14 -67.40
N SER A 503 17.30 -68.77 -68.12
CA SER A 503 15.91 -68.69 -67.66
C SER A 503 15.36 -69.97 -67.02
N ASP A 504 15.83 -71.16 -67.43
CA ASP A 504 15.42 -72.44 -66.86
C ASP A 504 16.46 -73.08 -65.91
N ASN A 505 17.59 -72.40 -65.73
CA ASN A 505 18.69 -72.70 -64.81
C ASN A 505 19.23 -74.12 -64.97
N ASP A 506 19.35 -74.56 -66.22
CA ASP A 506 19.92 -75.86 -66.55
C ASP A 506 21.45 -75.84 -66.75
N GLY A 507 22.01 -74.63 -66.84
CA GLY A 507 23.43 -74.35 -67.05
C GLY A 507 23.83 -74.06 -68.50
N VAL A 508 22.88 -73.70 -69.37
CA VAL A 508 23.09 -73.27 -70.75
C VAL A 508 22.45 -71.90 -70.96
N ASP A 509 23.26 -70.91 -71.36
CA ASP A 509 22.76 -69.55 -71.60
C ASP A 509 21.68 -69.50 -72.71
N ASP A 510 20.67 -68.66 -72.55
CA ASP A 510 19.45 -68.63 -73.40
C ASP A 510 19.75 -68.40 -74.89
N ASN A 511 20.73 -67.55 -75.21
CA ASN A 511 21.15 -67.27 -76.58
C ASN A 511 21.70 -68.47 -77.38
N VAL A 512 22.04 -69.57 -76.69
CA VAL A 512 22.50 -70.83 -77.29
C VAL A 512 21.62 -72.02 -76.90
N ASP A 513 20.59 -71.82 -76.09
CA ASP A 513 19.67 -72.86 -75.67
C ASP A 513 18.61 -73.15 -76.75
N ASN A 514 18.52 -74.41 -77.18
CA ASN A 514 17.49 -74.86 -78.10
C ASN A 514 16.12 -75.15 -77.44
N CYS A 515 16.01 -75.04 -76.12
CA CYS A 515 14.79 -75.03 -75.30
C CYS A 515 14.87 -74.08 -74.10
N ARG A 516 15.23 -72.80 -74.31
CA ARG A 516 15.31 -71.68 -73.34
C ARG A 516 14.43 -71.77 -72.07
N LEU A 517 13.15 -72.10 -72.21
CA LEU A 517 12.19 -72.11 -71.10
C LEU A 517 11.95 -73.52 -70.51
N SER A 518 12.82 -74.50 -70.78
CA SER A 518 12.56 -75.93 -70.50
C SER A 518 13.83 -76.77 -70.40
N ALA A 519 14.33 -76.90 -69.16
CA ALA A 519 15.62 -77.50 -68.83
C ALA A 519 15.98 -78.77 -69.63
N ASN A 520 17.03 -78.65 -70.42
CA ASN A 520 17.56 -79.58 -71.41
C ASN A 520 19.09 -79.46 -71.58
N ALA A 521 19.88 -79.38 -70.51
CA ALA A 521 21.33 -79.14 -70.51
C ALA A 521 22.21 -80.00 -71.46
N ASP A 522 21.69 -81.08 -72.05
CA ASP A 522 22.38 -81.86 -73.09
C ASP A 522 22.16 -81.34 -74.53
N GLN A 523 21.30 -80.34 -74.71
CA GLN A 523 20.97 -79.62 -75.94
C GLN A 523 20.63 -80.57 -77.09
N ALA A 524 19.98 -81.70 -76.78
CA ALA A 524 19.68 -82.73 -77.75
C ALA A 524 18.61 -82.25 -78.75
N ASP A 525 18.96 -82.28 -80.05
CA ASP A 525 18.10 -81.99 -81.21
C ASP A 525 18.30 -83.11 -82.24
N ASN A 526 17.26 -83.91 -82.49
CA ASN A 526 17.37 -85.15 -83.28
C ASN A 526 17.08 -84.97 -84.77
N ASP A 527 16.22 -84.03 -85.13
CA ASP A 527 15.86 -83.68 -86.51
C ASP A 527 16.59 -82.45 -87.04
N ALA A 528 17.41 -81.82 -86.19
CA ALA A 528 18.35 -80.75 -86.50
C ALA A 528 17.67 -79.49 -87.06
N ASP A 529 16.47 -79.19 -86.57
CA ASP A 529 15.70 -78.01 -86.98
C ASP A 529 16.00 -76.76 -86.12
N GLY A 530 16.75 -76.93 -85.03
CA GLY A 530 17.14 -75.87 -84.12
C GLY A 530 16.32 -75.80 -82.84
N THR A 531 15.25 -76.59 -82.69
CA THR A 531 14.47 -76.71 -81.45
C THR A 531 14.83 -78.01 -80.73
N GLY A 532 15.05 -77.94 -79.42
CA GLY A 532 15.44 -79.11 -78.63
C GLY A 532 14.31 -80.10 -78.44
N ASN A 533 14.65 -81.38 -78.23
CA ASN A 533 13.67 -82.46 -78.08
C ASN A 533 12.68 -82.27 -76.91
N VAL A 534 12.98 -81.39 -75.95
CA VAL A 534 12.18 -81.17 -74.73
C VAL A 534 11.02 -80.19 -74.99
N CYS A 535 11.22 -79.24 -75.89
CA CYS A 535 10.29 -78.16 -76.23
C CYS A 535 9.74 -78.26 -77.67
N ASP A 536 10.18 -79.25 -78.45
CA ASP A 536 9.66 -79.51 -79.80
C ASP A 536 8.35 -80.32 -79.77
N ASP A 537 7.25 -79.64 -80.11
CA ASP A 537 5.91 -80.22 -80.26
C ASP A 537 5.70 -80.94 -81.61
N THR A 538 6.67 -80.88 -82.51
CA THR A 538 6.65 -81.47 -83.87
C THR A 538 7.85 -82.38 -84.17
N PRO A 539 8.11 -83.43 -83.36
CA PRO A 539 9.28 -84.27 -83.52
C PRO A 539 9.25 -85.04 -84.84
N GLY A 540 9.95 -84.51 -85.85
CA GLY A 540 10.23 -85.13 -87.13
C GLY A 540 9.17 -85.02 -88.22
N GLU A 541 9.17 -83.91 -88.96
CA GLU A 541 8.81 -83.89 -90.40
C GLU A 541 10.04 -83.48 -91.23
N GLY A 542 11.07 -84.32 -91.19
CA GLY A 542 12.14 -84.27 -92.18
C GLY A 542 11.58 -84.50 -93.60
N GLU A 543 11.69 -83.46 -94.44
CA GLU A 543 11.57 -83.42 -95.89
C GLU A 543 10.61 -84.43 -96.58
N GLY A 544 9.42 -83.95 -96.95
CA GLY A 544 8.48 -84.70 -97.81
C GLY A 544 7.45 -83.83 -98.53
N GLU A 545 7.81 -83.32 -99.71
CA GLU A 545 6.97 -82.92 -100.84
C GLU A 545 5.45 -82.66 -100.62
N GLY A 546 5.00 -81.43 -100.91
CA GLY A 546 3.89 -81.25 -101.85
C GLY A 546 2.62 -80.53 -101.38
N GLU A 547 2.53 -79.26 -101.81
CA GLU A 547 1.37 -78.58 -102.42
C GLU A 547 0.03 -78.43 -101.67
N GLY A 548 -0.42 -77.17 -101.59
CA GLY A 548 -1.83 -76.78 -101.74
C GLY A 548 -2.37 -75.99 -100.56
N GLU A 549 -2.15 -74.68 -100.50
CA GLU A 549 -3.10 -73.64 -100.95
C GLU A 549 -4.56 -73.86 -100.48
N GLY A 550 -5.07 -72.92 -99.70
CA GLY A 550 -6.48 -72.89 -99.34
C GLY A 550 -6.87 -71.77 -98.38
N GLU A 551 -6.66 -70.53 -98.83
CA GLU A 551 -7.22 -69.29 -98.28
C GLU A 551 -8.70 -69.38 -97.88
N GLY A 552 -9.11 -68.55 -96.92
CA GLY A 552 -10.53 -68.40 -96.59
C GLY A 552 -10.83 -67.40 -95.49
N GLU A 553 -10.49 -66.14 -95.75
CA GLU A 553 -10.90 -64.91 -95.06
C GLU A 553 -12.40 -64.84 -94.71
N GLY A 554 -12.75 -64.03 -93.71
CA GLY A 554 -14.15 -63.68 -93.45
C GLY A 554 -14.38 -62.71 -92.29
N GLU A 555 -13.88 -61.49 -92.45
CA GLU A 555 -14.14 -60.28 -91.66
C GLU A 555 -15.62 -59.91 -91.46
N GLY A 556 -15.87 -58.96 -90.55
CA GLY A 556 -17.05 -58.08 -90.54
C GLY A 556 -17.54 -57.77 -89.13
N GLU A 557 -16.90 -56.84 -88.42
CA GLU A 557 -17.20 -55.38 -88.41
C GLU A 557 -18.61 -54.98 -87.94
N GLY A 558 -18.63 -54.00 -87.03
CA GLY A 558 -19.35 -52.76 -87.32
C GLY A 558 -20.51 -52.39 -86.39
N GLU A 559 -20.19 -51.53 -85.40
CA GLU A 559 -20.81 -50.22 -85.11
C GLU A 559 -22.35 -50.14 -84.95
N GLY A 560 -22.93 -49.53 -83.92
CA GLY A 560 -22.48 -48.36 -83.17
C GLY A 560 -22.98 -47.08 -83.86
N GLU A 561 -24.11 -46.52 -83.42
CA GLU A 561 -24.42 -45.08 -83.48
C GLU A 561 -25.83 -44.80 -82.92
N GLY A 562 -25.99 -43.63 -82.27
CA GLY A 562 -27.33 -43.08 -82.01
C GLY A 562 -27.42 -42.08 -80.86
N GLU A 563 -26.84 -40.90 -81.07
CA GLU A 563 -26.97 -39.67 -80.29
C GLU A 563 -28.42 -39.19 -80.03
N GLY A 564 -28.57 -38.22 -79.13
CA GLY A 564 -29.77 -37.38 -79.07
C GLY A 564 -29.79 -36.36 -77.94
N GLU A 565 -29.21 -35.19 -78.19
CA GLU A 565 -29.30 -33.95 -77.41
C GLU A 565 -30.74 -33.39 -77.28
N GLY A 566 -30.93 -32.44 -76.36
CA GLY A 566 -32.08 -31.53 -76.35
C GLY A 566 -32.02 -30.44 -75.28
N GLU A 567 -31.61 -29.24 -75.69
CA GLU A 567 -31.62 -27.98 -74.93
C GLU A 567 -33.01 -27.31 -74.78
N GLY A 568 -33.08 -26.30 -73.89
CA GLY A 568 -33.98 -25.14 -73.90
C GLY A 568 -34.75 -24.96 -72.58
N GLU A 569 -34.77 -23.82 -71.86
CA GLU A 569 -34.56 -22.39 -72.16
C GLU A 569 -33.95 -21.65 -70.94
#